data_AF-A0A1Q6PVF5-F1
#
_entry.id   AF-A0A1Q6PVF5-F1
#
_cell.length_a   1.000
_cell.length_b   1.000
_cell.length_c   1.000
_cell.angle_alpha   90.00
_cell.angle_beta   90.00
_cell.angle_gamma   90.00
#
_symmetry.space_group_name_H-M   'P 1'
#
loop_
_entity.id
_entity.type
_entity.pdbx_description
1 polymer ?
#
loop_
_entity_poly.entity_id
_entity_poly.type
_entity_poly.pdbx_seq_one_letter_code
_entity_poly.pdbx_strand_id
1 'polypeptide(L)'
;MAESKPDCLQTISGENGTTYSNLFDVILSDDYDSVWEEHCKAIVGEENAAEAVEMLKSFISGDVYGDDAVALYGDGSEGFIFDCWYLNDVKSFTMNGDEITINKLDGTSETHKYRCIGTYQIGADETMTWGGETFCPAFDCEVYQATDDAGDFTYFFFRDDTMETTYHIEFRYGSDLAALQQYMKGRYAYWLAAGIDANADAETIDNVIALFCTENLSAEE
;
A
#
# COMPACT_ATOMS: atom_id res chain seq x y z
N MET A 1 -26.82 -1.57 20.17
CA MET A 1 -25.43 -1.14 20.42
C MET A 1 -24.77 -1.23 19.07
N ALA A 2 -24.27 -0.12 18.53
CA ALA A 2 -23.48 -0.20 17.30
C ALA A 2 -22.26 -1.06 17.62
N GLU A 3 -22.02 -2.11 16.83
CA GLU A 3 -20.76 -2.85 16.93
C GLU A 3 -19.63 -1.84 16.71
N SER A 4 -18.73 -1.72 17.67
CA SER A 4 -17.52 -0.92 17.50
C SER A 4 -16.77 -1.54 16.32
N LYS A 5 -16.43 -0.73 15.30
CA LYS A 5 -15.54 -1.15 14.21
C LYS A 5 -14.31 -1.83 14.85
N PRO A 6 -13.93 -3.05 14.41
CA PRO A 6 -12.74 -3.70 14.92
C PRO A 6 -11.53 -2.80 14.65
N ASP A 7 -10.64 -2.69 15.64
CA ASP A 7 -9.38 -1.94 15.55
C ASP A 7 -8.51 -2.56 14.45
N CYS A 8 -8.14 -1.76 13.45
CA CYS A 8 -7.43 -2.22 12.26
C CYS A 8 -6.09 -2.87 12.64
N LEU A 9 -5.29 -2.20 13.49
CA LEU A 9 -4.01 -2.71 13.95
C LEU A 9 -4.15 -4.04 14.69
N GLN A 10 -5.18 -4.20 15.53
CA GLN A 10 -5.47 -5.50 16.16
C GLN A 10 -5.82 -6.59 15.13
N THR A 11 -6.58 -6.21 14.09
CA THR A 11 -7.03 -7.14 13.05
C THR A 11 -5.84 -7.66 12.24
N ILE A 12 -4.99 -6.76 11.75
CA ILE A 12 -3.80 -7.12 10.96
C ILE A 12 -2.70 -7.78 11.81
N SER A 13 -2.69 -7.58 13.13
CA SER A 13 -1.76 -8.27 14.02
C SER A 13 -2.02 -9.79 14.11
N GLY A 14 -3.25 -10.24 13.90
CA GLY A 14 -3.62 -11.64 14.15
C GLY A 14 -3.40 -12.06 15.61
N GLU A 15 -3.50 -13.37 15.88
CA GLU A 15 -3.41 -13.90 17.25
C GLU A 15 -1.99 -13.87 17.84
N ASN A 16 -0.96 -14.04 16.99
CA ASN A 16 0.44 -14.23 17.42
C ASN A 16 1.40 -13.15 16.88
N GLY A 17 0.86 -12.07 16.34
CA GLY A 17 1.62 -11.10 15.56
C GLY A 17 1.86 -11.57 14.12
N THR A 18 1.84 -10.63 13.19
CA THR A 18 2.05 -10.88 11.76
C THR A 18 3.21 -10.03 11.26
N THR A 19 4.14 -10.64 10.53
CA THR A 19 5.23 -9.91 9.87
C THR A 19 4.86 -9.70 8.42
N TYR A 20 4.83 -8.44 7.99
CA TYR A 20 4.54 -8.02 6.63
C TYR A 20 5.83 -7.66 5.90
N SER A 21 6.13 -8.42 4.85
CA SER A 21 7.14 -8.03 3.86
C SER A 21 6.52 -7.07 2.86
N ASN A 22 7.33 -6.29 2.14
CA ASN A 22 6.79 -5.46 1.07
C ASN A 22 6.10 -6.36 0.03
N LEU A 23 4.86 -6.02 -0.33
CA LEU A 23 4.06 -6.82 -1.27
C LEU A 23 4.75 -6.93 -2.63
N PHE A 24 5.33 -5.85 -3.12
CA PHE A 24 5.88 -5.72 -4.47
C PHE A 24 7.22 -6.44 -4.63
N ASP A 25 7.97 -6.65 -3.54
CA ASP A 25 9.12 -7.58 -3.52
C ASP A 25 8.71 -9.02 -3.86
N VAL A 26 7.46 -9.38 -3.58
CA VAL A 26 6.93 -10.73 -3.81
C VAL A 26 6.27 -10.82 -5.18
N ILE A 27 5.23 -10.01 -5.42
CA ILE A 27 4.37 -10.18 -6.60
C ILE A 27 5.04 -9.72 -7.91
N LEU A 28 6.09 -8.91 -7.86
CA LEU A 28 6.85 -8.52 -9.05
C LEU A 28 7.97 -9.52 -9.41
N SER A 29 8.21 -10.55 -8.58
CA SER A 29 9.17 -11.60 -8.91
C SER A 29 8.79 -12.34 -10.20
N ASP A 30 9.80 -12.66 -11.01
CA ASP A 30 9.67 -13.47 -12.23
C ASP A 30 9.01 -14.84 -11.96
N ASP A 31 9.09 -15.35 -10.72
CA ASP A 31 8.42 -16.58 -10.29
C ASP A 31 6.90 -16.54 -10.48
N TYR A 32 6.31 -15.33 -10.55
CA TYR A 32 4.87 -15.11 -10.70
C TYR A 32 4.47 -14.55 -12.07
N ASP A 33 5.37 -14.46 -13.05
CA ASP A 33 5.05 -13.93 -14.39
C ASP A 33 3.89 -14.68 -15.07
N SER A 34 3.85 -16.01 -14.96
CA SER A 34 2.77 -16.80 -15.54
C SER A 34 1.42 -16.54 -14.85
N VAL A 35 1.44 -16.21 -13.56
CA VAL A 35 0.24 -15.90 -12.79
C VAL A 35 -0.35 -14.57 -13.26
N TRP A 36 0.50 -13.54 -13.41
CA TRP A 36 0.10 -12.26 -14.01
C TRP A 36 -0.49 -12.43 -15.41
N GLU A 37 0.19 -13.18 -16.28
CA GLU A 37 -0.28 -13.42 -17.64
C GLU A 37 -1.63 -14.14 -17.66
N GLU A 38 -1.82 -15.16 -16.83
CA GLU A 38 -3.08 -15.91 -16.73
C GLU A 38 -4.26 -15.02 -16.32
N HIS A 39 -4.10 -14.23 -15.25
CA HIS A 39 -5.17 -13.37 -14.75
C HIS A 39 -5.46 -12.20 -15.70
N CYS A 40 -4.44 -11.56 -16.28
CA CYS A 40 -4.64 -10.53 -17.30
C CYS A 40 -5.35 -11.10 -18.54
N LYS A 41 -4.91 -12.26 -19.03
CA LYS A 41 -5.53 -12.95 -20.17
C LYS A 41 -6.99 -13.29 -19.94
N ALA A 42 -7.36 -13.65 -18.71
CA ALA A 42 -8.75 -13.94 -18.36
C ALA A 42 -9.67 -12.71 -18.49
N ILE A 43 -9.13 -11.49 -18.34
CA ILE A 43 -9.90 -10.23 -18.36
C ILE A 43 -9.87 -9.57 -19.74
N VAL A 44 -8.67 -9.33 -20.28
CA VAL A 44 -8.48 -8.54 -21.52
C VAL A 44 -8.27 -9.40 -22.77
N GLY A 45 -8.22 -10.72 -22.61
CA GLY A 45 -7.98 -11.69 -23.69
C GLY A 45 -6.50 -11.87 -24.05
N GLU A 46 -6.21 -12.93 -24.78
CA GLU A 46 -4.84 -13.36 -25.12
C GLU A 46 -4.02 -12.30 -25.86
N GLU A 47 -4.66 -11.56 -26.77
CA GLU A 47 -3.98 -10.57 -27.61
C GLU A 47 -3.50 -9.34 -26.82
N ASN A 48 -4.14 -9.03 -25.68
CA ASN A 48 -3.86 -7.83 -24.88
C ASN A 48 -3.16 -8.14 -23.54
N ALA A 49 -3.04 -9.42 -23.16
CA ALA A 49 -2.58 -9.82 -21.84
C ALA A 49 -1.17 -9.30 -21.51
N ALA A 50 -0.22 -9.42 -22.46
CA ALA A 50 1.16 -8.99 -22.25
C ALA A 50 1.26 -7.47 -22.01
N GLU A 51 0.53 -6.66 -22.77
CA GLU A 51 0.49 -5.20 -22.59
C GLU A 51 -0.15 -4.80 -21.25
N ALA A 52 -1.22 -5.51 -20.85
CA ALA A 52 -1.84 -5.30 -19.55
C ALA A 52 -0.89 -5.64 -18.39
N VAL A 53 -0.16 -6.76 -18.46
CA VAL A 53 0.85 -7.11 -17.44
C VAL A 53 1.92 -6.04 -17.34
N GLU A 54 2.48 -5.60 -18.46
CA GLU A 54 3.51 -4.55 -18.49
C GLU A 54 2.99 -3.25 -17.87
N MET A 55 1.80 -2.81 -18.27
CA MET A 55 1.16 -1.61 -17.76
C MET A 55 0.94 -1.69 -16.24
N LEU A 56 0.31 -2.76 -15.75
CA LEU A 56 0.02 -2.95 -14.32
C LEU A 56 1.30 -2.99 -13.47
N LYS A 57 2.29 -3.80 -13.87
CA LYS A 57 3.57 -3.89 -13.15
C LYS A 57 4.32 -2.55 -13.15
N SER A 58 4.30 -1.82 -14.27
CA SER A 58 5.00 -0.54 -14.37
C SER A 58 4.44 0.50 -13.39
N PHE A 59 3.12 0.54 -13.21
CA PHE A 59 2.41 1.53 -12.40
C PHE A 59 2.72 1.47 -10.89
N ILE A 60 3.11 0.31 -10.40
CA ILE A 60 3.40 0.02 -8.98
C ILE A 60 4.90 -0.18 -8.71
N SER A 61 5.75 0.05 -9.72
CA SER A 61 7.20 -0.15 -9.65
C SER A 61 7.99 1.15 -9.56
N GLY A 62 7.31 2.28 -9.31
CA GLY A 62 7.95 3.58 -9.17
C GLY A 62 8.91 3.62 -7.98
N ASP A 63 9.96 4.42 -8.09
CA ASP A 63 10.95 4.67 -7.05
C ASP A 63 11.11 6.17 -6.72
N VAL A 64 10.19 6.99 -7.26
CA VAL A 64 10.16 8.44 -7.08
C VAL A 64 8.90 8.81 -6.32
N TYR A 65 9.07 9.54 -5.21
CA TYR A 65 7.97 10.07 -4.40
C TYR A 65 8.26 11.50 -3.93
N GLY A 66 7.28 12.10 -3.24
CA GLY A 66 7.45 13.40 -2.61
C GLY A 66 7.58 14.54 -3.62
N ASP A 67 8.43 15.53 -3.32
CA ASP A 67 8.60 16.71 -4.16
C ASP A 67 9.15 16.37 -5.55
N ASP A 68 9.96 15.31 -5.67
CA ASP A 68 10.49 14.85 -6.94
C ASP A 68 9.38 14.25 -7.83
N ALA A 69 8.46 13.47 -7.24
CA ALA A 69 7.30 12.95 -7.96
C ALA A 69 6.31 14.06 -8.34
N VAL A 70 6.14 15.08 -7.49
CA VAL A 70 5.33 16.26 -7.84
C VAL A 70 5.93 17.00 -9.02
N ALA A 71 7.26 17.15 -9.08
CA ALA A 71 7.93 17.80 -10.21
C ALA A 71 7.81 16.99 -11.50
N LEU A 72 7.76 15.66 -11.40
CA LEU A 72 7.68 14.75 -12.53
C LEU A 72 6.24 14.58 -13.06
N TYR A 73 5.27 14.39 -12.18
CA TYR A 73 3.90 13.99 -12.53
C TYR A 73 2.86 15.10 -12.34
N GLY A 74 3.16 16.14 -11.56
CA GLY A 74 2.18 17.11 -11.07
C GLY A 74 1.53 17.99 -12.14
N ASP A 75 2.06 18.03 -13.36
CA ASP A 75 1.44 18.72 -14.49
C ASP A 75 0.43 17.86 -15.27
N GLY A 76 0.35 16.55 -14.97
CA GLY A 76 -0.57 15.59 -15.56
C GLY A 76 -0.28 15.23 -17.02
N SER A 77 0.88 15.59 -17.57
CA SER A 77 1.19 15.41 -19.00
C SER A 77 1.72 14.02 -19.36
N GLU A 78 2.39 13.33 -18.43
CA GLU A 78 3.06 12.03 -18.66
C GLU A 78 2.40 10.85 -17.91
N GLY A 79 1.19 11.05 -17.36
CA GLY A 79 0.62 10.12 -16.39
C GLY A 79 1.37 10.15 -15.06
N PHE A 80 1.16 9.16 -14.20
CA PHE A 80 1.88 9.02 -12.94
C PHE A 80 2.11 7.56 -12.60
N ILE A 81 3.12 7.32 -11.76
CA ILE A 81 3.48 6.01 -11.22
C ILE A 81 3.56 6.17 -9.71
N PHE A 82 3.09 5.18 -8.95
CA PHE A 82 3.22 5.18 -7.49
C PHE A 82 4.50 4.47 -7.07
N ASP A 83 5.15 5.06 -6.07
CA ASP A 83 6.13 4.36 -5.24
C ASP A 83 5.35 3.56 -4.17
N CYS A 84 5.40 2.24 -4.26
CA CYS A 84 4.73 1.37 -3.30
C CYS A 84 5.70 0.62 -2.38
N TRP A 85 6.97 1.04 -2.39
CA TRP A 85 8.03 0.46 -1.59
C TRP A 85 7.97 0.94 -0.13
N TYR A 86 8.76 0.30 0.72
CA TYR A 86 8.99 0.82 2.06
C TYR A 86 10.14 1.84 2.04
N LEU A 87 9.89 3.00 2.64
CA LEU A 87 10.87 4.05 2.86
C LEU A 87 11.79 3.73 4.05
N ASN A 88 12.79 4.60 4.28
CA ASN A 88 13.63 4.62 5.47
C ASN A 88 14.35 3.29 5.77
N ASP A 89 14.81 2.61 4.72
CA ASP A 89 15.54 1.33 4.75
C ASP A 89 14.81 0.22 5.52
N VAL A 90 13.47 0.22 5.48
CA VAL A 90 12.66 -0.81 6.13
C VAL A 90 12.58 -2.06 5.26
N LYS A 91 12.82 -3.21 5.88
CA LYS A 91 12.66 -4.53 5.29
C LYS A 91 11.25 -5.09 5.49
N SER A 92 10.73 -4.97 6.71
CA SER A 92 9.43 -5.50 7.08
C SER A 92 8.89 -4.83 8.34
N PHE A 93 7.58 -4.94 8.53
CA PHE A 93 6.92 -4.53 9.77
C PHE A 93 6.32 -5.75 10.46
N THR A 94 6.50 -5.88 11.77
CA THR A 94 5.77 -6.87 12.57
C THR A 94 4.71 -6.17 13.40
N MET A 95 3.45 -6.43 13.10
CA MET A 95 2.30 -5.93 13.85
C MET A 95 1.97 -6.93 14.96
N ASN A 96 1.89 -6.47 16.20
CA ASN A 96 1.59 -7.34 17.35
C ASN A 96 0.79 -6.58 18.42
N GLY A 97 -0.54 -6.57 18.28
CA GLY A 97 -1.43 -5.89 19.21
C GLY A 97 -1.28 -4.38 19.09
N ASP A 98 -0.79 -3.71 20.14
CA ASP A 98 -0.54 -2.26 20.14
C ASP A 98 0.91 -1.91 19.75
N GLU A 99 1.73 -2.90 19.39
CA GLU A 99 3.14 -2.73 19.06
C GLU A 99 3.38 -2.93 17.56
N ILE A 100 4.22 -2.07 16.99
CA ILE A 100 4.78 -2.24 15.65
C ILE A 100 6.29 -2.33 15.80
N THR A 101 6.87 -3.41 15.28
CA THR A 101 8.32 -3.56 15.15
C THR A 101 8.75 -3.27 13.72
N ILE A 102 9.64 -2.32 13.56
CA ILE A 102 10.21 -1.89 12.29
C ILE A 102 11.53 -2.65 12.12
N ASN A 103 11.58 -3.59 11.18
CA ASN A 103 12.79 -4.35 10.88
C ASN A 103 13.53 -3.68 9.72
N LYS A 104 14.79 -3.31 9.93
CA LYS A 104 15.61 -2.61 8.95
C LYS A 104 16.36 -3.57 8.03
N LEU A 105 16.72 -3.10 6.84
CA LEU A 105 17.52 -3.84 5.87
C LEU A 105 18.91 -4.21 6.42
N ASP A 106 19.47 -3.40 7.33
CA ASP A 106 20.75 -3.67 7.98
C ASP A 106 20.68 -4.73 9.10
N GLY A 107 19.48 -5.26 9.37
CA GLY A 107 19.22 -6.28 10.39
C GLY A 107 18.96 -5.72 11.79
N THR A 108 18.96 -4.41 11.98
CA THR A 108 18.50 -3.78 13.21
C THR A 108 16.97 -3.71 13.27
N SER A 109 16.43 -3.46 14.45
CA SER A 109 14.99 -3.29 14.65
C SER A 109 14.69 -2.30 15.77
N GLU A 110 13.60 -1.56 15.63
CA GLU A 110 13.01 -0.73 16.68
C GLU A 110 11.53 -1.08 16.87
N THR A 111 11.03 -1.00 18.10
CA THR A 111 9.65 -1.36 18.45
C THR A 111 9.02 -0.22 19.21
N HIS A 112 7.83 0.20 18.78
CA HIS A 112 7.07 1.27 19.41
C HIS A 112 5.64 0.82 19.71
N LYS A 113 5.03 1.48 20.71
CA LYS A 113 3.63 1.30 21.06
C LYS A 113 2.79 2.40 20.44
N TYR A 114 1.64 2.02 19.92
CA TYR A 114 0.76 2.90 19.17
C TYR A 114 -0.63 2.97 19.80
N ARG A 115 -1.27 4.14 19.66
CA ARG A 115 -2.68 4.34 20.01
C ARG A 115 -3.43 4.86 18.80
N CYS A 116 -4.64 4.36 18.57
CA CYS A 116 -5.54 4.93 17.57
C CYS A 116 -5.92 6.37 17.97
N ILE A 117 -5.80 7.30 17.02
CA ILE A 117 -6.16 8.72 17.17
C ILE A 117 -7.35 9.11 16.28
N GLY A 118 -7.99 8.13 15.63
CA GLY A 118 -9.21 8.30 14.83
C GLY A 118 -9.01 8.00 13.35
N THR A 119 -10.06 8.25 12.58
CA THR A 119 -10.05 8.12 11.12
C THR A 119 -9.71 9.45 10.46
N TYR A 120 -8.79 9.42 9.51
CA TYR A 120 -8.38 10.57 8.71
C TYR A 120 -8.53 10.24 7.22
N GLN A 121 -8.70 11.27 6.40
CA GLN A 121 -8.74 11.12 4.96
C GLN A 121 -7.41 11.52 4.35
N ILE A 122 -6.89 10.64 3.48
CA ILE A 122 -5.78 10.96 2.58
C ILE A 122 -6.37 11.48 1.27
N GLY A 123 -5.69 12.41 0.61
CA GLY A 123 -6.08 12.93 -0.70
C GLY A 123 -7.35 13.77 -0.71
N ALA A 124 -7.87 14.16 0.46
CA ALA A 124 -9.05 15.01 0.57
C ALA A 124 -8.81 16.34 -0.17
N ASP A 125 -9.78 16.73 -0.99
CA ASP A 125 -9.74 17.93 -1.84
C ASP A 125 -8.61 17.93 -2.89
N GLU A 126 -8.00 16.76 -3.17
CA GLU A 126 -7.03 16.59 -4.26
C GLU A 126 -7.72 16.06 -5.51
N THR A 127 -6.99 16.04 -6.62
CA THR A 127 -7.51 15.59 -7.91
C THR A 127 -6.46 14.73 -8.58
N MET A 128 -6.90 13.63 -9.15
CA MET A 128 -6.09 12.67 -9.88
C MET A 128 -6.76 12.38 -11.22
N THR A 129 -5.96 12.21 -12.27
CA THR A 129 -6.44 11.82 -13.60
C THR A 129 -5.84 10.47 -13.98
N TRP A 130 -6.67 9.44 -14.08
CA TRP A 130 -6.26 8.09 -14.47
C TRP A 130 -7.28 7.50 -15.46
N GLY A 131 -6.80 6.76 -16.47
CA GLY A 131 -7.69 6.18 -17.50
C GLY A 131 -8.47 7.21 -18.33
N GLY A 132 -8.08 8.49 -18.30
CA GLY A 132 -8.82 9.59 -18.92
C GLY A 132 -9.94 10.16 -18.05
N GLU A 133 -10.14 9.63 -16.84
CA GLU A 133 -11.11 10.12 -15.86
C GLU A 133 -10.43 10.95 -14.79
N THR A 134 -11.12 11.98 -14.31
CA THR A 134 -10.61 12.88 -13.27
C THR A 134 -11.49 12.79 -12.04
N PHE A 135 -10.91 12.40 -10.92
CA PHE A 135 -11.64 12.14 -9.67
C PHE A 135 -10.83 12.56 -8.44
N CYS A 136 -11.51 12.59 -7.30
CA CYS A 136 -10.88 12.82 -6.00
C CYS A 136 -10.29 11.48 -5.51
N PRO A 137 -8.97 11.36 -5.30
CA PRO A 137 -8.36 10.10 -4.91
C PRO A 137 -8.50 9.84 -3.40
N ALA A 138 -9.51 10.43 -2.75
CA ALA A 138 -9.59 10.45 -1.31
C ALA A 138 -10.08 9.12 -0.76
N PHE A 139 -9.46 8.69 0.34
CA PHE A 139 -9.82 7.47 1.02
C PHE A 139 -9.55 7.55 2.52
N ASP A 140 -10.32 6.79 3.30
CA ASP A 140 -10.25 6.76 4.76
C ASP A 140 -9.10 5.85 5.21
N CYS A 141 -8.43 6.24 6.29
CA CYS A 141 -7.48 5.41 7.03
C CYS A 141 -7.71 5.53 8.53
N GLU A 142 -7.54 4.43 9.25
CA GLU A 142 -7.39 4.46 10.70
C GLU A 142 -5.95 4.86 11.05
N VAL A 143 -5.81 5.88 11.91
CA VAL A 143 -4.52 6.51 12.19
C VAL A 143 -4.06 6.20 13.59
N TYR A 144 -2.80 5.80 13.68
CA TYR A 144 -2.12 5.41 14.89
C TYR A 144 -0.94 6.33 15.15
N GLN A 145 -0.78 6.74 16.41
CA GLN A 145 0.33 7.56 16.86
C GLN A 145 1.17 6.80 17.87
N ALA A 146 2.50 6.83 17.70
CA ALA A 146 3.45 6.32 18.67
C ALA A 146 3.27 7.02 20.04
N THR A 147 3.46 6.27 21.11
CA THR A 147 3.35 6.77 22.49
C THR A 147 4.68 7.32 23.03
N ASP A 148 5.76 7.09 22.30
CA ASP A 148 7.13 7.52 22.52
C ASP A 148 7.68 8.29 21.30
N ASP A 149 8.98 8.62 21.33
CA ASP A 149 9.66 9.29 20.21
C ASP A 149 10.12 8.24 19.18
N ALA A 150 9.32 8.08 18.12
CA ALA A 150 9.53 7.11 17.05
C ALA A 150 10.07 7.73 15.75
N GLY A 151 10.46 9.02 15.76
CA GLY A 151 11.03 9.70 14.58
C GLY A 151 10.13 9.61 13.33
N ASP A 152 10.67 9.05 12.25
CA ASP A 152 9.95 8.85 10.98
C ASP A 152 8.79 7.83 11.08
N PHE A 153 8.67 7.10 12.20
CA PHE A 153 7.60 6.13 12.46
C PHE A 153 6.57 6.63 13.47
N THR A 154 6.48 7.95 13.67
CA THR A 154 5.56 8.56 14.65
C THR A 154 4.09 8.26 14.33
N TYR A 155 3.70 8.25 13.05
CA TYR A 155 2.33 8.01 12.60
C TYR A 155 2.25 6.86 11.61
N PHE A 156 1.21 6.04 11.72
CA PHE A 156 0.79 5.07 10.72
C PHE A 156 -0.66 5.32 10.33
N PHE A 157 -0.94 5.24 9.04
CA PHE A 157 -2.26 5.32 8.44
C PHE A 157 -2.54 3.97 7.79
N PHE A 158 -3.48 3.19 8.32
CA PHE A 158 -3.86 1.89 7.75
C PHE A 158 -5.19 2.00 7.02
N ARG A 159 -5.23 1.45 5.81
CA ARG A 159 -6.48 1.14 5.10
C ARG A 159 -7.18 -0.02 5.82
N ASP A 160 -8.43 -0.29 5.43
CA ASP A 160 -9.18 -1.43 5.94
C ASP A 160 -8.85 -2.76 5.24
N ASP A 161 -7.83 -2.76 4.39
CA ASP A 161 -7.21 -3.96 3.80
C ASP A 161 -6.67 -4.92 4.85
N THR A 162 -6.93 -6.21 4.65
CA THR A 162 -6.48 -7.27 5.55
C THR A 162 -6.11 -8.52 4.76
N MET A 163 -5.31 -9.39 5.37
CA MET A 163 -5.00 -10.71 4.81
C MET A 163 -6.25 -11.58 4.56
N GLU A 164 -7.33 -11.37 5.32
CA GLU A 164 -8.56 -12.14 5.18
C GLU A 164 -9.42 -11.67 3.99
N THR A 165 -9.43 -10.36 3.72
CA THR A 165 -10.36 -9.74 2.76
C THR A 165 -9.71 -9.38 1.43
N THR A 166 -8.47 -8.90 1.47
CA THR A 166 -7.76 -8.38 0.30
C THR A 166 -6.36 -8.97 0.13
N TYR A 167 -5.98 -9.94 0.97
CA TYR A 167 -4.72 -10.70 0.89
C TYR A 167 -3.44 -9.87 1.11
N HIS A 168 -3.58 -8.59 1.47
CA HIS A 168 -2.48 -7.69 1.78
C HIS A 168 -2.96 -6.61 2.77
N ILE A 169 -2.06 -5.72 3.18
CA ILE A 169 -2.37 -4.49 3.90
C ILE A 169 -1.85 -3.30 3.08
N GLU A 170 -2.53 -2.17 3.16
CA GLU A 170 -2.09 -0.90 2.58
C GLU A 170 -1.98 0.17 3.66
N PHE A 171 -0.88 0.92 3.63
CA PHE A 171 -0.60 1.89 4.67
C PHE A 171 0.40 2.98 4.28
N ARG A 172 0.45 4.03 5.09
CA ARG A 172 1.47 5.10 5.03
C ARG A 172 2.04 5.31 6.41
N TYR A 173 3.28 5.79 6.50
CA TYR A 173 3.90 6.16 7.77
C TYR A 173 4.83 7.34 7.62
N GLY A 174 5.06 8.05 8.71
CA GLY A 174 5.88 9.26 8.69
C GLY A 174 5.86 10.04 10.01
N SER A 175 6.64 11.11 10.06
CA SER A 175 6.73 11.99 11.22
C SER A 175 5.70 13.13 11.27
N ASP A 176 4.95 13.36 10.19
CA ASP A 176 4.09 14.54 10.02
C ASP A 176 2.68 14.13 9.58
N LEU A 177 1.74 14.29 10.52
CA LEU A 177 0.34 13.91 10.35
C LEU A 177 -0.36 14.66 9.21
N ALA A 178 -0.03 15.94 9.00
CA ALA A 178 -0.67 16.75 7.96
C ALA A 178 -0.11 16.39 6.58
N ALA A 179 1.20 16.19 6.50
CA ALA A 179 1.85 15.77 5.26
C ALA A 179 1.40 14.37 4.81
N LEU A 180 1.19 13.44 5.74
CA LEU A 180 0.73 12.09 5.40
C LEU A 180 -0.68 12.04 4.80
N GLN A 181 -1.53 13.03 5.09
CA GLN A 181 -2.85 13.17 4.48
C GLN A 181 -2.82 13.67 3.03
N GLN A 182 -1.68 14.16 2.54
CA GLN A 182 -1.56 14.62 1.16
C GLN A 182 -1.13 13.44 0.28
N TYR A 183 -1.85 13.19 -0.81
CA TYR A 183 -1.60 12.03 -1.67
C TYR A 183 -0.82 12.38 -2.93
N MET A 184 -1.18 13.51 -3.56
CA MET A 184 -0.65 13.97 -4.83
C MET A 184 0.34 15.14 -4.68
N LYS A 185 0.60 15.59 -3.45
CA LYS A 185 1.48 16.74 -3.17
C LYS A 185 2.22 16.64 -1.84
N GLY A 186 3.32 17.38 -1.73
CA GLY A 186 4.16 17.42 -0.54
C GLY A 186 5.06 16.21 -0.39
N ARG A 187 5.73 16.10 0.77
CA ARG A 187 6.86 15.18 0.98
C ARG A 187 6.56 13.67 0.87
N TYR A 188 5.29 13.28 0.86
CA TYR A 188 4.85 11.89 0.72
C TYR A 188 3.97 11.70 -0.53
N ALA A 189 3.98 12.65 -1.46
CA ALA A 189 3.22 12.56 -2.70
C ALA A 189 3.57 11.28 -3.47
N TYR A 190 2.60 10.68 -4.14
CA TYR A 190 2.77 9.51 -5.00
C TYR A 190 3.41 8.30 -4.32
N TRP A 191 3.23 8.16 -3.00
CA TRP A 191 3.73 7.01 -2.24
C TRP A 191 2.62 6.31 -1.47
N LEU A 192 2.44 5.00 -1.58
CA LEU A 192 1.51 4.21 -0.75
C LEU A 192 2.09 2.82 -0.55
N ALA A 193 2.47 2.47 0.68
CA ALA A 193 3.10 1.19 0.95
C ALA A 193 2.06 0.05 1.03
N ALA A 194 2.42 -1.12 0.51
CA ALA A 194 1.64 -2.34 0.72
C ALA A 194 2.50 -3.46 1.32
N GLY A 195 1.87 -4.29 2.15
CA GLY A 195 2.52 -5.42 2.81
C GLY A 195 1.74 -6.72 2.66
N ILE A 196 2.46 -7.83 2.56
CA ILE A 196 1.90 -9.18 2.56
C ILE A 196 2.52 -9.99 3.70
N ASP A 197 1.75 -10.88 4.31
CA ASP A 197 2.29 -11.81 5.32
C ASP A 197 3.54 -12.49 4.77
N ALA A 198 4.65 -12.41 5.51
CA ALA A 198 5.91 -13.02 5.15
C ALA A 198 5.82 -14.55 5.02
N ASN A 199 4.75 -15.16 5.54
CA ASN A 199 4.43 -16.58 5.40
C ASN A 199 3.28 -16.85 4.44
N ALA A 200 2.86 -15.87 3.63
CA ALA A 200 1.83 -16.05 2.62
C ALA A 200 2.19 -17.23 1.70
N ASP A 201 1.22 -18.11 1.50
CA ASP A 201 1.37 -19.25 0.63
C ASP A 201 1.13 -18.88 -0.84
N ALA A 202 1.39 -19.84 -1.73
CA ALA A 202 1.23 -19.62 -3.16
C ALA A 202 -0.22 -19.26 -3.55
N GLU A 203 -1.22 -19.78 -2.82
CA GLU A 203 -2.63 -19.46 -3.08
C GLU A 203 -2.94 -18.01 -2.70
N THR A 204 -2.42 -17.53 -1.56
CA THR A 204 -2.55 -16.12 -1.15
C THR A 204 -1.88 -15.18 -2.15
N ILE A 205 -0.69 -15.55 -2.65
CA ILE A 205 0.03 -14.73 -3.63
C ILE A 205 -0.68 -14.74 -5.00
N ASP A 206 -1.24 -15.87 -5.43
CA ASP A 206 -2.10 -15.94 -6.62
C ASP A 206 -3.33 -15.04 -6.47
N ASN A 207 -4.01 -15.12 -5.32
CA ASN A 207 -5.21 -14.34 -5.04
C ASN A 207 -4.97 -12.82 -5.01
N VAL A 208 -3.86 -12.34 -4.45
CA VAL A 208 -3.56 -10.90 -4.46
C VAL A 208 -3.25 -10.39 -5.86
N ILE A 209 -2.56 -11.17 -6.71
CA ILE A 209 -2.33 -10.81 -8.11
C ILE A 209 -3.64 -10.80 -8.89
N ALA A 210 -4.49 -11.81 -8.68
CA ALA A 210 -5.80 -11.91 -9.31
C ALA A 210 -6.70 -10.73 -8.95
N LEU A 211 -6.73 -10.35 -7.66
CA LEU A 211 -7.47 -9.19 -7.17
C LEU A 211 -6.97 -7.91 -7.86
N PHE A 212 -5.66 -7.66 -7.84
CA PHE A 212 -5.06 -6.48 -8.46
C PHE A 212 -5.38 -6.37 -9.96
N CYS A 213 -5.25 -7.47 -10.71
CA CYS A 213 -5.63 -7.51 -12.12
C CYS A 213 -7.12 -7.18 -12.32
N THR A 214 -7.99 -7.76 -11.47
CA THR A 214 -9.44 -7.56 -11.56
C THR A 214 -9.81 -6.10 -11.31
N GLU A 215 -9.27 -5.49 -10.27
CA GLU A 215 -9.56 -4.11 -9.89
C GLU A 215 -9.10 -3.09 -10.93
N ASN A 216 -7.98 -3.35 -11.61
CA ASN A 216 -7.37 -2.38 -12.52
C ASN A 216 -7.69 -2.60 -14.01
N LEU A 217 -8.17 -3.78 -14.40
CA LEU A 217 -8.48 -4.10 -15.81
C LEU A 217 -9.97 -4.32 -16.09
N SER A 218 -10.77 -4.62 -15.07
CA SER A 218 -12.21 -4.73 -15.28
C SER A 218 -12.75 -3.34 -15.52
N ALA A 219 -13.40 -3.12 -16.67
CA ALA A 219 -14.21 -1.93 -16.82
C ALA A 219 -15.25 -1.94 -15.68
N GLU A 220 -15.30 -0.90 -14.86
CA GLU A 220 -16.48 -0.67 -14.02
C GLU A 220 -17.70 -0.63 -14.96
N GLU A 221 -18.61 -1.60 -14.84
CA GLU A 221 -19.89 -1.62 -15.58
C GLU A 221 -20.83 -0.50 -15.12
#